data_AF-A0A353KY90-F1
#
_entry.id   AF-A0A353KY90-F1
#
_cell.length_a   1.000
_cell.length_b   1.000
_cell.length_c   1.000
_cell.angle_alpha   90.00
_cell.angle_beta   90.00
_cell.angle_gamma   90.00
#
_symmetry.space_group_name_H-M   'P 1'
#
loop_
_entity.id
_entity.type
_entity.pdbx_description
1 polymer ?
#
loop_
_entity_poly.entity_id
_entity_poly.type
_entity_poly.pdbx_seq_one_letter_code
_entity_poly.pdbx_strand_id
1 'polypeptide(L)'
;MDSEKKNIDIQKFLESVPDNYSIIDQQIDVSTQIEYFELARKVENKSKSQDVFNEVVKLYDDRISLNDKKIILINLAAIGDVDSFRTIESFNKSVSNELKDWAALALQESKVLLENSLLDEQRVIISTGLGGKENLLRYFVVLIKIDESEFEDYQKKIISDELDFVIEQKKGQLEEISFEENFCKGVLLLPLKLELKDFFQKLIRECNQYGGFLKPNFLLTNVKALTNSEIKNFILKST
;
A
#
# COMPACT_ATOMS: atom_id res chain seq x y z
N MET A 1 -15.90 19.75 1.36
CA MET A 1 -16.29 19.33 2.73
C MET A 1 -16.35 17.81 2.92
N ASP A 2 -16.66 17.01 1.90
CA ASP A 2 -16.69 15.53 2.03
C ASP A 2 -15.33 14.82 1.92
N SER A 3 -14.34 15.47 1.31
CA SER A 3 -12.97 14.94 1.17
C SER A 3 -12.12 15.09 2.45
N GLU A 4 -12.42 16.05 3.32
CA GLU A 4 -11.71 16.23 4.60
C GLU A 4 -12.18 15.26 5.68
N LYS A 5 -13.46 14.84 5.67
CA LYS A 5 -13.99 13.88 6.65
C LYS A 5 -13.39 12.48 6.51
N LYS A 6 -13.06 12.03 5.28
CA LYS A 6 -12.47 10.70 5.05
C LYS A 6 -11.02 10.56 5.51
N ASN A 7 -10.22 11.63 5.46
CA ASN A 7 -8.80 11.57 5.85
C ASN A 7 -8.62 11.46 7.38
N ILE A 8 -9.52 12.06 8.15
CA ILE A 8 -9.47 12.04 9.63
C ILE A 8 -9.72 10.64 10.19
N ASP A 9 -10.49 9.80 9.49
CA ASP A 9 -10.80 8.44 9.95
C ASP A 9 -9.63 7.47 9.79
N ILE A 10 -8.87 7.59 8.69
CA ILE A 10 -7.74 6.68 8.43
C ILE A 10 -6.62 6.93 9.43
N GLN A 11 -6.27 8.19 9.69
CA GLN A 11 -5.20 8.52 10.61
C GLN A 11 -5.52 8.07 12.05
N LYS A 12 -6.76 8.30 12.50
CA LYS A 12 -7.25 7.78 13.79
C LYS A 12 -7.24 6.25 13.85
N PHE A 13 -7.63 5.58 12.77
CA PHE A 13 -7.53 4.13 12.68
C PHE A 13 -6.07 3.67 12.81
N LEU A 14 -5.15 4.28 12.06
CA LEU A 14 -3.72 3.95 12.11
C LEU A 14 -3.10 4.20 13.50
N GLU A 15 -3.52 5.26 14.20
CA GLU A 15 -3.11 5.52 15.59
C GLU A 15 -3.60 4.44 16.56
N SER A 16 -4.77 3.86 16.30
CA SER A 16 -5.35 2.77 17.09
C SER A 16 -4.78 1.39 16.77
N VAL A 17 -3.94 1.26 15.73
CA VAL A 17 -3.29 0.00 15.39
C VAL A 17 -2.26 -0.34 16.48
N PRO A 18 -2.35 -1.55 17.08
CA PRO A 18 -1.34 -2.05 18.02
C PRO A 18 0.07 -2.03 17.42
N ASP A 19 1.12 -1.91 18.25
CA ASP A 19 2.51 -1.86 17.77
C ASP A 19 2.99 -3.15 17.08
N ASN A 20 2.28 -4.26 17.28
CA ASN A 20 2.54 -5.55 16.62
C ASN A 20 1.74 -5.66 15.31
N TYR A 21 2.13 -4.90 14.29
CA TYR A 21 1.53 -4.97 12.96
C TYR A 21 2.51 -5.47 11.89
N SER A 22 1.95 -5.99 10.78
CA SER A 22 2.71 -6.31 9.56
C SER A 22 2.11 -5.59 8.37
N ILE A 23 2.94 -4.99 7.52
CA ILE A 23 2.49 -4.32 6.29
C ILE A 23 2.63 -5.26 5.10
N ILE A 24 1.68 -5.21 4.16
CA ILE A 24 1.76 -5.88 2.86
C ILE A 24 2.75 -5.14 1.97
N ASP A 25 3.89 -5.77 1.70
CA ASP A 25 4.95 -5.11 0.91
C ASP A 25 4.56 -4.96 -0.56
N GLN A 26 3.81 -5.92 -1.09
CA GLN A 26 3.44 -5.97 -2.50
C GLN A 26 2.32 -4.96 -2.82
N GLN A 27 2.50 -4.25 -3.93
CA GLN A 27 1.47 -3.39 -4.49
C GLN A 27 0.36 -4.25 -5.13
N ILE A 28 -0.84 -4.22 -4.55
CA ILE A 28 -1.99 -5.00 -5.03
C ILE A 28 -3.19 -4.07 -5.11
N ASP A 29 -3.94 -4.09 -6.20
CA ASP A 29 -5.10 -3.21 -6.34
C ASP A 29 -6.12 -3.42 -5.22
N VAL A 30 -6.67 -2.31 -4.69
CA VAL A 30 -7.59 -2.35 -3.54
C VAL A 30 -8.86 -3.15 -3.85
N SER A 31 -9.33 -3.16 -5.10
CA SER A 31 -10.49 -3.96 -5.47
C SER A 31 -10.22 -5.47 -5.35
N THR A 32 -9.01 -5.91 -5.73
CA THR A 32 -8.57 -7.30 -5.58
C THR A 32 -8.43 -7.68 -4.11
N GLN A 33 -7.91 -6.77 -3.27
CA GLN A 33 -7.83 -7.01 -1.82
C GLN A 33 -9.23 -7.17 -1.20
N ILE A 34 -10.18 -6.30 -1.56
CA ILE A 34 -11.56 -6.40 -1.07
C ILE A 34 -12.19 -7.73 -1.51
N GLU A 35 -12.07 -8.09 -2.79
CA GLU A 35 -12.59 -9.36 -3.32
C GLU A 35 -12.01 -10.56 -2.55
N TYR A 36 -10.70 -10.55 -2.30
CA TYR A 36 -10.01 -11.59 -1.54
C TYR A 36 -10.59 -11.74 -0.13
N PHE A 37 -10.58 -10.67 0.67
CA PHE A 37 -11.02 -10.74 2.06
C PHE A 37 -12.52 -11.02 2.20
N GLU A 38 -13.35 -10.59 1.26
CA GLU A 38 -14.76 -10.98 1.22
C GLU A 38 -14.97 -12.47 0.94
N LEU A 39 -14.18 -13.05 0.02
CA LEU A 39 -14.22 -14.48 -0.23
C LEU A 39 -13.66 -15.28 0.96
N ALA A 40 -12.56 -14.84 1.56
CA ALA A 40 -11.97 -15.48 2.73
C ALA A 40 -12.98 -15.63 3.87
N ARG A 41 -13.68 -14.54 4.23
CA ARG A 41 -14.75 -14.56 5.24
C ARG A 41 -15.90 -15.50 4.90
N LYS A 42 -16.23 -15.67 3.61
CA LYS A 42 -17.29 -16.61 3.18
C LYS A 42 -16.84 -18.06 3.30
N VAL A 43 -15.55 -18.32 3.10
CA VAL A 43 -14.94 -19.65 3.10
C VAL A 43 -14.63 -20.15 4.52
N GLU A 44 -14.15 -19.28 5.42
CA GLU A 44 -13.94 -19.61 6.85
C GLU A 44 -15.19 -20.22 7.51
N ASN A 45 -16.37 -19.81 7.05
CA ASN A 45 -17.65 -20.30 7.55
C ASN A 45 -18.05 -21.69 7.03
N LYS A 46 -17.30 -22.30 6.09
CA LYS A 46 -17.78 -23.45 5.31
C LYS A 46 -17.04 -24.78 5.45
N SER A 47 -15.78 -24.89 5.87
CA SER A 47 -15.16 -26.17 6.23
C SER A 47 -13.73 -26.01 6.73
N LYS A 48 -13.42 -26.60 7.90
CA LYS A 48 -12.06 -27.02 8.26
C LYS A 48 -12.01 -28.53 8.06
N SER A 49 -11.49 -29.02 6.95
CA SER A 49 -11.30 -30.46 6.79
C SER A 49 -10.08 -30.80 5.94
N GLN A 50 -9.46 -31.92 6.33
CA GLN A 50 -8.18 -32.51 5.91
C GLN A 50 -7.96 -32.74 4.39
N ASP A 51 -8.84 -32.29 3.50
CA ASP A 51 -8.77 -32.56 2.05
C ASP A 51 -8.07 -31.47 1.22
N VAL A 52 -7.65 -30.35 1.82
CA VAL A 52 -7.03 -29.22 1.10
C VAL A 52 -5.75 -29.63 0.35
N PHE A 53 -4.96 -30.56 0.88
CA PHE A 53 -3.74 -31.05 0.21
C PHE A 53 -4.02 -31.83 -1.08
N ASN A 54 -5.17 -32.52 -1.17
CA ASN A 54 -5.60 -33.16 -2.41
C ASN A 54 -6.00 -32.12 -3.48
N GLU A 55 -6.37 -30.92 -3.06
CA GLU A 55 -6.73 -29.82 -3.95
C GLU A 55 -5.52 -29.00 -4.43
N VAL A 56 -4.36 -29.11 -3.78
CA VAL A 56 -3.13 -28.41 -4.20
C VAL A 56 -2.76 -28.75 -5.64
N VAL A 57 -2.93 -30.02 -6.05
CA VAL A 57 -2.67 -30.46 -7.43
C VAL A 57 -3.55 -29.70 -8.44
N LYS A 58 -4.77 -29.31 -8.04
CA LYS A 58 -5.72 -28.57 -8.88
C LYS A 58 -5.26 -27.12 -9.15
N LEU A 59 -4.37 -26.54 -8.32
CA LEU A 59 -3.81 -25.20 -8.57
C LEU A 59 -3.02 -25.16 -9.89
N TYR A 60 -2.35 -26.26 -10.21
CA TYR A 60 -1.51 -26.41 -11.42
C TYR A 60 -2.28 -26.96 -12.62
N ASP A 61 -3.57 -27.28 -12.48
CA ASP A 61 -4.39 -27.82 -13.57
C ASP A 61 -5.08 -26.67 -14.33
N ASP A 62 -4.78 -26.52 -15.61
CA ASP A 62 -5.36 -25.48 -16.48
C ASP A 62 -6.87 -25.68 -16.76
N ARG A 63 -7.42 -26.86 -16.45
CA ARG A 63 -8.85 -27.15 -16.61
C ARG A 63 -9.69 -26.58 -15.47
N ILE A 64 -9.05 -26.19 -14.37
CA ILE A 64 -9.71 -25.68 -13.17
C ILE A 64 -9.95 -24.18 -13.34
N SER A 65 -11.16 -23.74 -13.00
CA SER A 65 -11.52 -22.34 -13.12
C SER A 65 -10.67 -21.46 -12.21
N LEU A 66 -10.43 -20.20 -12.62
CA LEU A 66 -9.69 -19.25 -11.79
C LEU A 66 -10.34 -19.06 -10.41
N ASN A 67 -11.68 -19.07 -10.34
CA ASN A 67 -12.40 -18.94 -9.07
C ASN A 67 -12.17 -20.13 -8.13
N ASP A 68 -12.10 -21.35 -8.65
CA ASP A 68 -11.79 -22.52 -7.82
C ASP A 68 -10.36 -22.46 -7.31
N LYS A 69 -9.40 -22.01 -8.13
CA LYS A 69 -8.01 -21.78 -7.70
C LYS A 69 -7.92 -20.72 -6.60
N LYS A 70 -8.68 -19.62 -6.70
CA LYS A 70 -8.79 -18.60 -5.65
C LYS A 70 -9.27 -19.19 -4.32
N ILE A 71 -10.29 -20.05 -4.36
CA ILE A 71 -10.83 -20.72 -3.16
C ILE A 71 -9.78 -21.64 -2.54
N ILE A 72 -9.03 -22.40 -3.35
CA ILE A 72 -7.95 -23.28 -2.85
C ILE A 72 -6.86 -22.45 -2.16
N LEU A 73 -6.46 -21.30 -2.74
CA LEU A 73 -5.49 -20.39 -2.12
C LEU A 73 -5.95 -19.85 -0.78
N ILE A 74 -7.22 -19.44 -0.67
CA ILE A 74 -7.83 -18.99 0.58
C ILE A 74 -7.82 -20.12 1.63
N ASN A 75 -8.22 -21.32 1.24
CA ASN A 75 -8.24 -22.48 2.15
C ASN A 75 -6.84 -22.81 2.68
N LEU A 76 -5.82 -22.79 1.81
CA LEU A 76 -4.44 -23.00 2.22
C LEU A 76 -3.95 -21.89 3.16
N ALA A 77 -4.30 -20.63 2.87
CA ALA A 77 -3.91 -19.51 3.70
C ALA A 77 -4.47 -19.64 5.13
N ALA A 78 -5.74 -20.01 5.25
CA ALA A 78 -6.45 -20.15 6.53
C ALA A 78 -5.94 -21.30 7.42
N ILE A 79 -5.18 -22.28 6.88
CA ILE A 79 -4.59 -23.36 7.69
C ILE A 79 -3.47 -22.80 8.58
N GLY A 80 -2.64 -21.90 8.05
CA GLY A 80 -1.56 -21.25 8.80
C GLY A 80 -0.41 -22.16 9.25
N ASP A 81 -0.20 -23.31 8.59
CA ASP A 81 0.93 -24.21 8.87
C ASP A 81 2.10 -24.04 7.88
N VAL A 82 3.26 -24.64 8.23
CA VAL A 82 4.48 -24.54 7.43
C VAL A 82 4.29 -25.12 6.03
N ASP A 83 3.57 -26.23 5.89
CA ASP A 83 3.40 -26.93 4.62
C ASP A 83 2.50 -26.14 3.65
N SER A 84 1.41 -25.55 4.16
CA SER A 84 0.55 -24.65 3.39
C SER A 84 1.30 -23.40 2.99
N PHE A 85 2.07 -22.79 3.90
CA PHE A 85 2.90 -21.63 3.61
C PHE A 85 3.89 -21.91 2.45
N ARG A 86 4.65 -23.03 2.54
CA ARG A 86 5.62 -23.42 1.49
C ARG A 86 4.96 -23.77 0.16
N THR A 87 3.74 -24.32 0.22
CA THR A 87 2.94 -24.63 -0.97
C THR A 87 2.53 -23.34 -1.69
N ILE A 88 1.99 -22.38 -0.95
CA ILE A 88 1.60 -21.07 -1.52
C ILE A 88 2.85 -20.33 -2.01
N GLU A 89 3.97 -20.38 -1.29
CA GLU A 89 5.23 -19.76 -1.70
C GLU A 89 5.72 -20.31 -3.04
N SER A 90 5.69 -21.64 -3.19
CA SER A 90 6.08 -22.31 -4.43
C SER A 90 5.14 -21.96 -5.58
N PHE A 91 3.84 -21.93 -5.32
CA PHE A 91 2.84 -21.52 -6.31
C PHE A 91 3.05 -20.07 -6.76
N ASN A 92 3.22 -19.14 -5.81
CA ASN A 92 3.44 -17.71 -6.07
C ASN A 92 4.68 -17.44 -6.95
N LYS A 93 5.72 -18.28 -6.86
CA LYS A 93 6.91 -18.19 -7.74
C LYS A 93 6.64 -18.66 -9.18
N SER A 94 5.67 -19.55 -9.38
CA SER A 94 5.36 -20.20 -10.65
C SER A 94 4.13 -19.66 -11.38
N VAL A 95 3.28 -18.90 -10.68
CA VAL A 95 1.93 -18.53 -11.14
C VAL A 95 1.96 -17.46 -12.24
N SER A 96 0.99 -17.55 -13.16
CA SER A 96 0.71 -16.53 -14.16
C SER A 96 0.27 -15.20 -13.51
N ASN A 97 0.35 -14.10 -14.28
CA ASN A 97 -0.02 -12.76 -13.80
C ASN A 97 -1.45 -12.68 -13.23
N GLU A 98 -2.39 -13.52 -13.68
CA GLU A 98 -3.82 -13.44 -13.30
C GLU A 98 -4.09 -13.84 -11.84
N LEU A 99 -3.30 -14.76 -11.27
CA LEU A 99 -3.44 -15.22 -9.89
C LEU A 99 -2.29 -14.77 -8.99
N LYS A 100 -1.35 -13.99 -9.51
CA LYS A 100 -0.17 -13.52 -8.77
C LYS A 100 -0.55 -12.70 -7.53
N ASP A 101 -1.51 -11.79 -7.68
CA ASP A 101 -1.98 -10.96 -6.56
C ASP A 101 -2.72 -11.80 -5.51
N TRP A 102 -3.50 -12.79 -5.96
CA TRP A 102 -4.21 -13.73 -5.07
C TRP A 102 -3.24 -14.63 -4.30
N ALA A 103 -2.22 -15.15 -4.97
CA ALA A 103 -1.18 -15.97 -4.35
C ALA A 103 -0.35 -15.16 -3.36
N ALA A 104 -0.04 -13.89 -3.67
CA ALA A 104 0.64 -12.98 -2.77
C ALA A 104 -0.17 -12.68 -1.50
N LEU A 105 -1.47 -12.39 -1.64
CA LEU A 105 -2.37 -12.17 -0.50
C LEU A 105 -2.47 -13.42 0.38
N ALA A 106 -2.67 -14.59 -0.23
CA ALA A 106 -2.72 -15.87 0.47
C ALA A 106 -1.41 -16.20 1.20
N LEU A 107 -0.26 -15.93 0.57
CA LEU A 107 1.05 -16.15 1.18
C LEU A 107 1.22 -15.27 2.42
N GLN A 108 0.77 -14.02 2.34
CA GLN A 108 0.88 -13.08 3.42
C GLN A 108 -0.05 -13.40 4.60
N GLU A 109 -1.30 -13.75 4.33
CA GLU A 109 -2.23 -14.23 5.36
C GLU A 109 -1.66 -15.47 6.06
N SER A 110 -1.19 -16.46 5.30
CA SER A 110 -0.54 -17.67 5.83
C SER A 110 0.68 -17.34 6.71
N LYS A 111 1.54 -16.41 6.26
CA LYS A 111 2.71 -15.94 7.02
C LYS A 111 2.30 -15.36 8.37
N VAL A 112 1.30 -14.49 8.38
CA VAL A 112 0.87 -13.81 9.61
C VAL A 112 0.21 -14.77 10.58
N LEU A 113 -0.61 -15.70 10.09
CA LEU A 113 -1.18 -16.75 10.94
C LEU A 113 -0.09 -17.62 11.58
N LEU A 114 0.93 -17.99 10.80
CA LEU A 114 2.06 -18.77 11.28
C LEU A 114 2.86 -17.98 12.33
N GLU A 115 3.17 -16.71 12.07
CA GLU A 115 3.85 -15.83 13.04
C GLU A 115 3.04 -15.65 14.33
N ASN A 116 1.72 -15.45 14.23
CA ASN A 116 0.83 -15.33 15.38
C ASN A 116 0.80 -16.61 16.23
N SER A 117 0.82 -17.79 15.58
CA SER A 117 0.87 -19.08 16.27
C SER A 117 2.17 -19.32 17.02
N LEU A 118 3.28 -18.73 16.57
CA LEU A 118 4.61 -18.87 17.17
C LEU A 118 4.86 -17.87 18.30
N LEU A 119 4.22 -16.70 18.24
CA LEU A 119 4.49 -15.57 19.14
C LEU A 119 3.44 -15.40 20.24
N ASP A 120 2.34 -16.15 20.23
CA ASP A 120 1.16 -15.95 21.12
C ASP A 120 0.65 -14.50 21.13
N GLU A 121 0.92 -13.75 20.07
CA GLU A 121 0.55 -12.35 19.88
C GLU A 121 -0.36 -12.22 18.65
N GLN A 122 -1.48 -11.50 18.80
CA GLN A 122 -2.36 -11.19 17.67
C GLN A 122 -1.77 -10.03 16.86
N ARG A 123 -1.00 -10.32 15.80
CA ARG A 123 -0.53 -9.28 14.88
C ARG A 123 -1.62 -8.86 13.91
N VAL A 124 -1.74 -7.55 13.69
CA VAL A 124 -2.69 -6.97 12.71
C VAL A 124 -1.99 -6.81 11.35
N ILE A 125 -2.67 -7.22 10.27
CA ILE A 125 -2.21 -6.98 8.90
C ILE A 125 -2.71 -5.63 8.42
N ILE A 126 -1.80 -4.79 7.93
CA ILE A 126 -2.13 -3.55 7.23
C ILE A 126 -1.85 -3.76 5.76
N SER A 127 -2.90 -3.62 4.96
CA SER A 127 -2.79 -3.64 3.50
C SER A 127 -3.23 -2.31 2.92
N THR A 128 -2.49 -1.83 1.93
CA THR A 128 -2.83 -0.65 1.14
C THR A 128 -2.60 -0.94 -0.32
N GLY A 129 -3.17 -0.12 -1.21
CA GLY A 129 -3.03 -0.35 -2.63
C GLY A 129 -1.62 -0.09 -3.17
N LEU A 130 -0.81 0.75 -2.49
CA LEU A 130 0.61 0.97 -2.77
C LEU A 130 1.56 0.01 -2.00
N GLY A 131 1.05 -0.69 -0.99
CA GLY A 131 1.83 -1.56 -0.11
C GLY A 131 2.79 -0.81 0.81
N GLY A 132 3.82 -1.50 1.28
CA GLY A 132 4.86 -0.96 2.14
C GLY A 132 6.20 -1.68 2.02
N LYS A 133 7.07 -1.41 2.99
CA LYS A 133 8.37 -2.07 3.14
C LYS A 133 8.88 -1.87 4.56
N GLU A 134 9.37 -2.91 5.22
CA GLU A 134 10.06 -2.81 6.52
C GLU A 134 9.27 -1.99 7.58
N ASN A 135 7.96 -2.21 7.69
CA ASN A 135 7.02 -1.48 8.56
C ASN A 135 6.78 -0.01 8.21
N LEU A 136 7.26 0.44 7.05
CA LEU A 136 6.92 1.72 6.44
C LEU A 136 5.81 1.52 5.41
N LEU A 137 4.93 2.51 5.29
CA LEU A 137 3.82 2.51 4.35
C LEU A 137 4.15 3.40 3.14
N ARG A 138 3.85 2.92 1.92
CA ARG A 138 4.02 3.74 0.71
C ARG A 138 2.89 4.75 0.57
N TYR A 139 3.29 5.96 0.24
CA TYR A 139 2.42 7.05 -0.15
C TYR A 139 2.86 7.62 -1.50
N PHE A 140 1.88 8.01 -2.28
CA PHE A 140 2.05 8.85 -3.46
C PHE A 140 1.64 10.27 -3.10
N VAL A 141 2.56 11.22 -3.26
CA VAL A 141 2.35 12.64 -2.98
C VAL A 141 2.42 13.45 -4.28
N VAL A 142 1.64 14.51 -4.34
CA VAL A 142 1.77 15.55 -5.38
C VAL A 142 1.85 16.92 -4.71
N LEU A 143 2.93 17.64 -4.99
CA LEU A 143 3.10 19.04 -4.60
C LEU A 143 2.84 19.93 -5.82
N ILE A 144 2.04 20.97 -5.64
CA ILE A 144 1.56 21.81 -6.74
C ILE A 144 2.29 23.14 -6.69
N LYS A 145 2.78 23.61 -7.83
CA LYS A 145 3.40 24.92 -7.96
C LYS A 145 2.33 26.03 -7.92
N ILE A 146 2.69 27.21 -7.43
CA ILE A 146 1.78 28.35 -7.36
C ILE A 146 1.40 28.85 -8.75
N ASP A 147 2.38 28.92 -9.65
CA ASP A 147 2.19 29.31 -11.04
C ASP A 147 2.04 28.08 -11.95
N GLU A 148 1.56 28.30 -13.17
CA GLU A 148 1.38 27.24 -14.17
C GLU A 148 2.65 26.98 -15.01
N SER A 149 3.82 27.42 -14.51
CA SER A 149 5.10 27.30 -15.22
C SER A 149 5.93 26.12 -14.72
N GLU A 150 6.93 25.71 -15.50
CA GLU A 150 7.86 24.64 -15.13
C GLU A 150 8.67 24.96 -13.88
N PHE A 151 9.00 23.94 -13.07
CA PHE A 151 9.96 24.12 -11.98
C PHE A 151 11.35 24.47 -12.52
N GLU A 152 11.95 25.53 -11.97
CA GLU A 152 13.35 25.85 -12.23
C GLU A 152 14.28 24.84 -11.54
N ASP A 153 15.50 24.67 -12.05
CA ASP A 153 16.43 23.65 -11.53
C ASP A 153 16.76 23.85 -10.05
N TYR A 154 16.83 25.10 -9.59
CA TYR A 154 17.03 25.37 -8.17
C TYR A 154 15.80 24.96 -7.33
N GLN A 155 14.58 25.11 -7.84
CA GLN A 155 13.35 24.72 -7.14
C GLN A 155 13.24 23.19 -7.05
N LYS A 156 13.57 22.48 -8.14
CA LYS A 156 13.63 21.02 -8.16
C LYS A 156 14.60 20.51 -7.10
N LYS A 157 15.80 21.12 -7.05
CA LYS A 157 16.81 20.77 -6.07
C LYS A 157 16.37 21.00 -4.63
N ILE A 158 15.78 22.18 -4.33
CA ILE A 158 15.25 22.47 -2.99
C ILE A 158 14.20 21.43 -2.57
N ILE A 159 13.26 21.10 -3.46
CA ILE A 159 12.21 20.12 -3.15
C ILE A 159 12.82 18.75 -2.86
N SER A 160 13.73 18.27 -3.71
CA SER A 160 14.36 16.96 -3.52
C SER A 160 15.19 16.90 -2.24
N ASP A 161 16.06 17.89 -2.03
CA ASP A 161 16.96 17.93 -0.87
C ASP A 161 16.16 18.01 0.45
N GLU A 162 15.08 18.82 0.49
CA GLU A 162 14.23 18.95 1.67
C GLU A 162 13.38 17.70 1.91
N LEU A 163 12.84 17.07 0.85
CA LEU A 163 12.11 15.80 0.96
C LEU A 163 13.02 14.72 1.52
N ASP A 164 14.19 14.51 0.92
CA ASP A 164 15.13 13.49 1.38
C ASP A 164 15.51 13.73 2.84
N PHE A 165 15.89 14.96 3.20
CA PHE A 165 16.30 15.29 4.56
C PHE A 165 15.20 15.03 5.60
N VAL A 166 13.98 15.53 5.36
CA VAL A 166 12.88 15.43 6.33
C VAL A 166 12.35 14.00 6.41
N ILE A 167 12.35 13.26 5.30
CA ILE A 167 11.96 11.84 5.26
C ILE A 167 12.98 10.98 6.03
N GLU A 168 14.28 11.17 5.82
CA GLU A 168 15.34 10.45 6.53
C GLU A 168 15.28 10.69 8.05
N GLN A 169 15.01 11.92 8.49
CA GLN A 169 14.83 12.22 9.92
C GLN A 169 13.70 11.43 10.56
N LYS A 170 12.67 11.07 9.79
CA LYS A 170 11.56 10.25 10.24
C LYS A 170 11.79 8.75 10.03
N LYS A 171 12.99 8.34 9.62
CA LYS A 171 13.33 6.96 9.23
C LYS A 171 12.43 6.45 8.09
N GLY A 172 12.00 7.35 7.22
CA GLY A 172 11.34 7.01 5.97
C GLY A 172 12.36 6.86 4.83
N GLN A 173 11.85 6.67 3.62
CA GLN A 173 12.65 6.63 2.40
C GLN A 173 11.91 7.29 1.23
N LEU A 174 12.59 8.12 0.45
CA LEU A 174 12.10 8.55 -0.86
C LEU A 174 12.42 7.47 -1.89
N GLU A 175 11.41 6.92 -2.55
CA GLU A 175 11.58 5.87 -3.58
C GLU A 175 11.70 6.49 -4.98
N GLU A 176 10.88 7.49 -5.29
CA GLU A 176 10.89 8.17 -6.59
C GLU A 176 10.44 9.62 -6.44
N ILE A 177 11.03 10.51 -7.22
CA ILE A 177 10.52 11.87 -7.43
C ILE A 177 10.63 12.23 -8.91
N SER A 178 9.58 12.86 -9.43
CA SER A 178 9.55 13.37 -10.79
C SER A 178 8.84 14.71 -10.85
N PHE A 179 9.34 15.56 -11.74
CA PHE A 179 8.85 16.92 -11.94
C PHE A 179 8.14 16.99 -13.29
N GLU A 180 6.92 17.49 -13.25
CA GLU A 180 6.14 17.84 -14.42
C GLU A 180 6.09 19.38 -14.52
N GLU A 181 5.31 19.92 -15.45
CA GLU A 181 5.22 21.38 -15.67
C GLU A 181 4.88 22.12 -14.35
N ASN A 182 3.66 21.99 -13.84
CA ASN A 182 3.20 22.77 -12.69
C ASN A 182 3.00 21.95 -11.40
N PHE A 183 3.49 20.71 -11.34
CA PHE A 183 3.48 19.89 -10.13
C PHE A 183 4.66 18.91 -10.13
N CYS A 184 5.04 18.45 -8.95
CA CYS A 184 5.94 17.31 -8.79
C CYS A 184 5.19 16.17 -8.10
N LYS A 185 5.55 14.94 -8.44
CA LYS A 185 5.01 13.73 -7.85
C LYS A 185 6.12 12.91 -7.22
N GLY A 186 5.83 12.27 -6.10
CA GLY A 186 6.80 11.44 -5.39
C GLY A 186 6.16 10.19 -4.81
N VAL A 187 6.95 9.13 -4.74
CA VAL A 187 6.64 7.89 -4.03
C VAL A 187 7.58 7.79 -2.83
N LEU A 188 7.02 7.59 -1.65
CA LEU A 188 7.75 7.67 -0.39
C LEU A 188 7.22 6.66 0.63
N LEU A 189 8.14 6.09 1.39
CA LEU A 189 7.89 5.19 2.51
C LEU A 189 7.95 5.98 3.81
N LEU A 190 6.87 5.98 4.60
CA LEU A 190 6.80 6.70 5.87
C LEU A 190 6.35 5.79 7.01
N PRO A 191 6.75 6.10 8.26
CA PRO A 191 6.23 5.41 9.43
C PRO A 191 4.71 5.55 9.55
N LEU A 192 4.06 4.46 9.97
CA LEU A 192 2.60 4.39 10.09
C LEU A 192 2.01 5.46 11.02
N LYS A 193 2.70 5.76 12.12
CA LYS A 193 2.27 6.69 13.17
C LYS A 193 2.69 8.15 12.93
N LEU A 194 3.14 8.47 11.71
CA LEU A 194 3.54 9.82 11.37
C LEU A 194 2.32 10.72 11.13
N GLU A 195 2.33 11.91 11.72
CA GLU A 195 1.33 12.96 11.47
C GLU A 195 1.48 13.55 10.05
N LEU A 196 0.95 12.87 9.04
CA LEU A 196 1.17 13.18 7.62
C LEU A 196 0.79 14.62 7.25
N LYS A 197 -0.33 15.12 7.78
CA LYS A 197 -0.80 16.47 7.46
C LYS A 197 0.17 17.53 7.96
N ASP A 198 0.59 17.44 9.21
CA ASP A 198 1.55 18.37 9.81
C ASP A 198 2.93 18.23 9.15
N PHE A 199 3.35 17.00 8.85
CA PHE A 199 4.57 16.69 8.12
C PHE A 199 4.66 17.42 6.78
N PHE A 200 3.69 17.22 5.88
CA PHE A 200 3.72 17.86 4.56
C PHE A 200 3.48 19.37 4.62
N GLN A 201 2.66 19.85 5.58
CA GLN A 201 2.51 21.30 5.78
C GLN A 201 3.81 21.98 6.20
N LYS A 202 4.60 21.35 7.07
CA LYS A 202 5.93 21.84 7.45
C LYS A 202 6.87 21.81 6.27
N LEU A 203 6.94 20.70 5.54
CA LEU A 203 7.78 20.57 4.35
C LEU A 203 7.50 21.66 3.31
N ILE A 204 6.22 21.91 2.99
CA ILE A 204 5.85 22.97 2.05
C ILE A 204 6.26 24.35 2.57
N ARG A 205 6.13 24.61 3.88
CA ARG A 205 6.55 25.88 4.49
C ARG A 205 8.06 26.08 4.39
N GLU A 206 8.87 25.06 4.68
CA GLU A 206 10.33 25.12 4.57
C GLU A 206 10.75 25.38 3.12
N CYS A 207 10.24 24.62 2.15
CA CYS A 207 10.49 24.87 0.73
C CYS A 207 10.12 26.32 0.32
N ASN A 208 9.00 26.83 0.83
CA ASN A 208 8.54 28.18 0.52
C ASN A 208 9.36 29.31 1.17
N GLN A 209 10.20 29.03 2.18
CA GLN A 209 11.14 30.04 2.69
C GLN A 209 12.15 30.47 1.63
N TYR A 210 12.39 29.62 0.62
CA TYR A 210 13.36 29.84 -0.45
C TYR A 210 12.76 30.43 -1.74
N GLY A 211 11.54 31.00 -1.69
CA GLY A 211 10.95 31.72 -2.83
C GLY A 211 9.43 31.64 -3.00
N GLY A 212 8.73 30.93 -2.11
CA GLY A 212 7.26 30.92 -2.08
C GLY A 212 6.60 30.36 -3.35
N PHE A 213 7.06 29.20 -3.84
CA PHE A 213 6.66 28.65 -5.14
C PHE A 213 5.71 27.44 -5.06
N LEU A 214 5.47 26.85 -3.89
CA LEU A 214 4.53 25.74 -3.70
C LEU A 214 3.21 26.22 -3.09
N LYS A 215 2.09 25.66 -3.57
CA LYS A 215 0.78 25.83 -2.95
C LYS A 215 0.74 25.11 -1.60
N PRO A 216 0.00 25.63 -0.61
CA PRO A 216 -0.20 24.95 0.68
C PRO A 216 -0.99 23.64 0.55
N ASN A 217 -1.75 23.50 -0.54
CA ASN A 217 -2.52 22.29 -0.84
C ASN A 217 -1.63 21.28 -1.57
N PHE A 218 -1.71 20.03 -1.14
CA PHE A 218 -1.05 18.88 -1.74
C PHE A 218 -2.04 17.73 -1.86
N LEU A 219 -1.72 16.76 -2.72
CA LEU A 219 -2.47 15.50 -2.80
C LEU A 219 -1.62 14.39 -2.19
N LEU A 220 -2.25 13.52 -1.39
CA LEU A 220 -1.61 12.37 -0.77
C LEU A 220 -2.55 11.16 -0.84
N THR A 221 -2.02 10.00 -1.23
CA THR A 221 -2.78 8.75 -1.27
C THR A 221 -1.88 7.53 -1.04
N ASN A 222 -2.40 6.51 -0.37
CA ASN A 222 -1.78 5.19 -0.20
C ASN A 222 -2.46 4.10 -1.06
N VAL A 223 -3.37 4.50 -1.97
CA VAL A 223 -4.19 3.59 -2.76
C VAL A 223 -3.55 3.27 -4.10
N LYS A 224 -3.16 4.28 -4.87
CA LYS A 224 -2.50 4.09 -6.17
C LYS A 224 -1.71 5.32 -6.55
N ALA A 225 -0.69 5.14 -7.39
CA ALA A 225 -0.03 6.25 -8.06
C ALA A 225 -1.01 6.86 -9.08
N LEU A 226 -1.12 8.18 -9.08
CA LEU A 226 -2.01 8.88 -10.02
C LEU A 226 -1.27 9.21 -11.32
N THR A 227 -1.98 9.10 -12.42
CA THR A 227 -1.49 9.54 -13.73
C THR A 227 -1.49 11.07 -13.84
N ASN A 228 -0.66 11.62 -14.74
CA ASN A 228 -0.60 13.06 -14.99
C ASN A 228 -1.98 13.64 -15.34
N SER A 229 -2.79 12.90 -16.10
CA SER A 229 -4.16 13.30 -16.47
C SER A 229 -5.10 13.35 -15.25
N GLU A 230 -5.02 12.38 -14.34
CA GLU A 230 -5.81 12.39 -13.10
C GLU A 230 -5.42 13.56 -12.22
N ILE A 231 -4.11 13.82 -12.07
CA ILE A 231 -3.58 14.94 -11.28
C ILE A 231 -4.06 16.27 -11.84
N LYS A 232 -3.91 16.51 -13.16
CA LYS A 232 -4.38 17.74 -13.81
C LYS A 232 -5.88 17.95 -13.59
N ASN A 233 -6.69 16.88 -13.68
CA ASN A 233 -8.13 16.95 -13.37
C ASN A 233 -8.42 17.30 -11.90
N PHE A 234 -7.64 16.79 -10.95
CA PHE A 234 -7.77 17.15 -9.53
C PHE A 234 -7.42 18.62 -9.28
N ILE A 235 -6.35 19.11 -9.90
CA ILE A 235 -5.91 20.51 -9.77
C ILE A 235 -6.99 21.46 -10.31
N LEU A 236 -7.55 21.17 -11.50
CA LEU A 236 -8.60 21.97 -12.13
C LEU A 236 -9.88 22.04 -11.30
N LYS A 237 -10.28 20.95 -10.63
CA LYS A 237 -11.47 20.92 -9.76
C LYS A 237 -11.27 21.59 -8.41
N SER A 238 -10.01 21.83 -8.03
CA SER A 238 -9.64 22.42 -6.73
C SER A 238 -9.35 23.92 -6.83
N THR A 239 -9.51 24.51 -8.02
CA THR A 239 -9.40 25.94 -8.31
C THR A 239 -10.80 26.53 -8.42
#